data_AF-A0A6M4ITQ7-F1
#
_entry.id   AF-A0A6M4ITQ7-F1
#
_cell.length_a   1.000
_cell.length_b   1.000
_cell.length_c   1.000
_cell.angle_alpha   90.00
_cell.angle_beta   90.00
_cell.angle_gamma   90.00
#
_symmetry.space_group_name_H-M   'P 1'
#
loop_
_entity.id
_entity.type
_entity.pdbx_description
1 polymer ?
#
loop_
_entity_poly.entity_id
_entity_poly.type
_entity_poly.pdbx_seq_one_letter_code
_entity_poly.pdbx_strand_id
1 'polypeptide(L)'
;MGHWILESATPTIRDGPAENFGNKLAVEFKLHYKPSTFGSFVEMPRLEWKETITMIEKNLGTWWRYVGDQYQRNPNSVTFVSWVMRYAWAFDCVRQQLYNDDVPCRLYDRHGNRIPKDTFERESEPKDKANVVRAYLKKNGGIMCVTVEDKPAILRPSAPKVPPVHKNRILTFDCGLKGSPIRIKAVQHLTVDETKPPMQWFRECVLTDTSRPFTTVGLREVQPPADVAMPKPFDGTAAKGQYE
;
A
#
# COMPACT_ATOMS: atom_id res chain seq x y z
N MET A 1 17.60 2.11 -22.97
CA MET A 1 16.38 1.77 -22.21
C MET A 1 16.00 2.94 -21.34
N GLY A 2 14.71 3.27 -21.23
CA GLY A 2 14.26 4.34 -20.33
C GLY A 2 14.45 3.95 -18.86
N HIS A 3 14.28 4.90 -17.94
CA HIS A 3 14.38 4.62 -16.51
C HIS A 3 13.43 5.49 -15.68
N TRP A 4 13.06 4.96 -14.52
CA TRP A 4 12.26 5.65 -13.52
C TRP A 4 13.15 6.27 -12.45
N ILE A 5 12.79 7.47 -12.00
CA ILE A 5 13.39 8.15 -10.86
C ILE A 5 12.26 8.43 -9.87
N LEU A 6 12.39 7.92 -8.64
CA LEU A 6 11.48 8.30 -7.56
C LEU A 6 11.86 9.71 -7.08
N GLU A 7 10.97 10.68 -7.25
CA GLU A 7 11.18 12.06 -6.83
C GLU A 7 10.83 12.24 -5.35
N SER A 8 9.72 11.64 -4.91
CA SER A 8 9.26 11.72 -3.53
C SER A 8 8.36 10.54 -3.17
N ALA A 9 8.32 10.24 -1.87
CA ALA A 9 7.29 9.44 -1.24
C ALA A 9 6.64 10.30 -0.15
N THR A 10 5.32 10.49 -0.20
CA THR A 10 4.61 11.40 0.70
C THR A 10 3.57 10.62 1.50
N PRO A 11 3.74 10.46 2.82
CA PRO A 11 2.79 9.74 3.64
C PRO A 11 1.64 10.65 4.09
N THR A 12 0.46 10.05 4.24
CA THR A 12 -0.70 10.63 4.91
C THR A 12 -1.25 9.61 5.90
N ILE A 13 -1.39 10.02 7.16
CA ILE A 13 -2.00 9.22 8.22
C ILE A 13 -3.35 9.84 8.57
N ARG A 14 -4.40 9.02 8.62
CA ARG A 14 -5.73 9.41 9.07
C ARG A 14 -6.30 8.38 10.01
N ASP A 15 -7.23 8.77 10.86
CA ASP A 15 -7.96 7.80 11.67
C ASP A 15 -8.88 6.95 10.79
N GLY A 16 -9.00 5.66 11.14
CA GLY A 16 -9.93 4.75 10.50
C GLY A 16 -11.38 5.06 10.89
N PRO A 17 -12.36 4.61 10.08
CA PRO A 17 -13.79 4.76 10.38
C PRO A 17 -14.14 4.07 11.71
N ALA A 18 -15.22 4.49 12.35
CA ALA A 18 -15.62 3.97 13.66
C ALA A 18 -15.74 2.44 13.70
N GLU A 19 -16.14 1.80 12.60
CA GLU A 19 -16.33 0.35 12.53
C GLU A 19 -15.02 -0.45 12.62
N ASN A 20 -13.89 0.14 12.21
CA ASN A 20 -12.57 -0.50 12.20
C ASN A 20 -11.62 0.25 13.13
N PHE A 21 -11.22 -0.38 14.24
CA PHE A 21 -10.31 0.27 15.19
C PHE A 21 -8.88 0.23 14.64
N GLY A 22 -8.46 1.35 14.04
CA GLY A 22 -7.14 1.51 13.43
C GLY A 22 -6.91 2.91 12.84
N ASN A 23 -5.85 3.02 12.05
CA ASN A 23 -5.49 4.19 11.25
C ASN A 23 -5.39 3.74 9.78
N LYS A 24 -5.56 4.70 8.88
CA LYS A 24 -5.27 4.60 7.45
C LYS A 24 -3.90 5.20 7.19
N LEU A 25 -3.02 4.45 6.53
CA LEU A 25 -1.74 4.94 6.01
C LEU A 25 -1.83 4.94 4.48
N ALA A 26 -1.74 6.12 3.88
CA ALA A 26 -1.57 6.27 2.44
C ALA A 26 -0.18 6.79 2.13
N VAL A 27 0.48 6.24 1.11
CA VAL A 27 1.78 6.73 0.62
C VAL A 27 1.65 7.03 -0.87
N GLU A 28 1.82 8.28 -1.24
CA GLU A 28 1.94 8.68 -2.63
C GLU A 28 3.40 8.58 -3.08
N PHE A 29 3.65 7.79 -4.11
CA PHE A 29 4.93 7.74 -4.81
C PHE A 29 4.85 8.59 -6.06
N LYS A 30 5.70 9.61 -6.17
CA LYS A 30 5.85 10.45 -7.36
C LYS A 30 7.09 10.03 -8.13
N LEU A 31 6.91 9.45 -9.32
CA LEU A 31 7.99 8.96 -10.16
C LEU A 31 8.04 9.69 -11.50
N HIS A 32 9.24 10.01 -11.95
CA HIS A 32 9.51 10.57 -13.27
C HIS A 32 10.10 9.50 -14.17
N TYR A 33 9.47 9.25 -15.32
CA TYR A 33 10.03 8.42 -16.37
C TYR A 33 10.84 9.25 -17.37
N LYS A 34 12.12 8.93 -17.49
CA LYS A 34 13.00 9.46 -18.54
C LYS A 34 13.06 8.48 -19.70
N PRO A 35 12.50 8.82 -20.87
CA PRO A 35 12.55 7.95 -22.03
C PRO A 35 13.98 7.83 -22.55
N SER A 36 14.22 6.77 -23.31
CA SER A 36 15.46 6.57 -24.05
C SER A 36 15.11 6.47 -25.52
N THR A 37 15.92 7.09 -26.38
CA THR A 37 15.73 7.05 -27.84
C THR A 37 15.77 5.62 -28.39
N PHE A 38 16.48 4.72 -27.70
CA PHE A 38 16.65 3.33 -28.09
C PHE A 38 16.20 2.38 -26.96
N GLY A 39 15.34 1.42 -27.32
CA GLY A 39 14.94 0.30 -26.47
C GLY A 39 13.45 0.19 -26.17
N SER A 40 13.11 -0.79 -25.34
CA SER A 40 11.76 -1.02 -24.83
C SER A 40 11.41 -0.04 -23.71
N PHE A 41 10.10 0.07 -23.44
CA PHE A 41 9.62 0.69 -22.23
C PHE A 41 10.09 -0.13 -21.02
N VAL A 42 10.48 0.55 -19.95
CA VAL A 42 10.87 -0.10 -18.69
C VAL A 42 9.77 0.09 -17.68
N GLU A 43 9.29 -1.00 -17.11
CA GLU A 43 8.28 -1.01 -16.07
C GLU A 43 8.73 -0.26 -14.81
N MET A 44 7.77 0.29 -14.05
CA MET A 44 8.08 0.90 -12.76
C MET A 44 8.81 -0.10 -11.85
N PRO A 45 9.75 0.37 -11.01
CA PRO A 45 10.40 -0.48 -10.02
C PRO A 45 9.34 -1.13 -9.13
N ARG A 46 9.61 -2.38 -8.72
CA ARG A 46 8.69 -3.14 -7.87
C ARG A 46 8.45 -2.41 -6.53
N LEU A 47 7.19 -2.35 -6.09
CA LEU A 47 6.82 -1.92 -4.75
C LEU A 47 7.39 -2.87 -3.69
N GLU A 48 7.92 -2.32 -2.61
CA GLU A 48 8.30 -3.05 -1.41
C GLU A 48 7.48 -2.52 -0.23
N TRP A 49 6.49 -3.29 0.20
CA TRP A 49 5.61 -2.94 1.32
C TRP A 49 5.93 -3.84 2.51
N LYS A 50 7.05 -3.56 3.18
CA LYS A 50 7.57 -4.42 4.24
C LYS A 50 6.84 -4.10 5.54
N GLU A 51 6.35 -5.14 6.18
CA GLU A 51 5.68 -5.04 7.46
C GLU A 51 6.32 -5.96 8.48
N THR A 52 6.38 -5.45 9.72
CA THR A 52 6.50 -6.29 10.91
C THR A 52 5.22 -6.15 11.71
N ILE A 53 4.49 -7.25 11.88
CA ILE A 53 3.27 -7.31 12.69
C ILE A 53 3.60 -8.10 13.96
N THR A 54 3.54 -7.46 15.12
CA THR A 54 3.59 -8.14 16.42
C THR A 54 2.20 -8.06 17.04
N MET A 55 1.64 -9.22 17.40
CA MET A 55 0.36 -9.31 18.10
C MET A 55 0.57 -9.96 19.47
N ILE A 56 0.04 -9.32 20.51
CA ILE A 56 0.07 -9.79 21.89
C ILE A 56 -1.37 -9.99 22.35
N GLU A 57 -1.70 -11.22 22.77
CA GLU A 57 -3.02 -11.62 23.26
C GLU A 57 -2.92 -11.92 24.76
N LYS A 58 -2.99 -10.89 25.60
CA LYS A 58 -2.67 -10.99 27.04
C LYS A 58 -3.51 -12.04 27.75
N ASN A 59 -4.81 -12.09 27.46
CA ASN A 59 -5.73 -13.01 28.13
C ASN A 59 -5.55 -14.47 27.70
N LEU A 60 -4.88 -14.71 26.56
CA LEU A 60 -4.50 -16.05 26.10
C LEU A 60 -3.07 -16.42 26.50
N GLY A 61 -2.32 -15.49 27.10
CA GLY A 61 -0.92 -15.70 27.45
C GLY A 61 -0.02 -15.93 26.23
N THR A 62 -0.42 -15.43 25.05
CA THR A 62 0.26 -15.72 23.77
C THR A 62 0.68 -14.46 23.04
N TRP A 63 1.66 -14.61 22.15
CA TRP A 63 2.02 -13.60 21.17
C TRP A 63 2.51 -14.25 19.88
N TRP A 64 2.44 -13.53 18.77
CA TRP A 64 3.02 -13.96 17.50
C TRP A 64 3.61 -12.77 16.74
N ARG A 65 4.54 -13.07 15.84
CA ARG A 65 5.16 -12.06 14.97
C ARG A 65 5.21 -12.54 13.52
N TYR A 66 4.91 -11.63 12.62
CA TYR A 66 5.10 -11.78 11.18
C TYR A 66 6.06 -10.70 10.67
N VAL A 67 6.95 -11.07 9.77
CA VAL A 67 7.86 -10.15 9.07
C VAL A 67 7.85 -10.52 7.59
N GLY A 68 7.55 -9.57 6.71
CA GLY A 68 7.62 -9.83 5.27
C GLY A 68 7.15 -8.66 4.39
N ASP A 69 7.39 -8.80 3.09
CA ASP A 69 6.89 -7.88 2.06
C ASP A 69 5.45 -8.28 1.69
N GLN A 70 4.47 -7.48 2.11
CA GLN A 70 3.06 -7.73 1.85
C GLN A 70 2.72 -7.69 0.36
N TYR A 71 3.41 -6.85 -0.42
CA TYR A 71 3.20 -6.81 -1.85
C TYR A 71 3.67 -8.10 -2.52
N GLN A 72 4.79 -8.67 -2.06
CA GLN A 72 5.23 -10.01 -2.49
C GLN A 72 4.22 -11.09 -2.12
N ARG A 73 3.74 -11.02 -0.87
CA ARG A 73 2.89 -12.07 -0.30
C ARG A 73 1.52 -12.08 -0.95
N ASN A 74 0.90 -10.92 -1.15
CA ASN A 74 -0.47 -10.80 -1.65
C ASN A 74 -0.65 -9.55 -2.54
N PRO A 75 -0.12 -9.56 -3.78
CA PRO A 75 -0.20 -8.42 -4.69
C PRO A 75 -1.64 -8.05 -5.09
N ASN A 76 -2.58 -9.00 -4.95
CA ASN A 76 -4.01 -8.82 -5.22
C ASN A 76 -4.81 -8.23 -4.05
N SER A 77 -4.13 -7.89 -2.93
CA SER A 77 -4.79 -7.17 -1.84
C SER A 77 -5.38 -5.85 -2.35
N VAL A 78 -6.54 -5.46 -1.80
CA VAL A 78 -7.15 -4.15 -2.05
C VAL A 78 -6.18 -3.01 -1.74
N THR A 79 -5.23 -3.20 -0.82
CA THR A 79 -4.15 -2.27 -0.53
C THR A 79 -3.32 -1.91 -1.78
N PHE A 80 -3.06 -2.88 -2.66
CA PHE A 80 -2.10 -2.75 -3.76
C PHE A 80 -2.74 -2.66 -5.13
N VAL A 81 -4.07 -2.64 -5.21
CA VAL A 81 -4.80 -2.57 -6.48
C VAL A 81 -4.42 -1.33 -7.29
N SER A 82 -4.17 -0.19 -6.63
CA SER A 82 -3.69 1.03 -7.29
C SER A 82 -2.32 0.84 -7.92
N TRP A 83 -1.42 0.12 -7.25
CA TRP A 83 -0.11 -0.20 -7.79
C TRP A 83 -0.24 -1.13 -9.00
N VAL A 84 -1.06 -2.18 -8.91
CA VAL A 84 -1.26 -3.14 -10.00
C VAL A 84 -1.90 -2.46 -11.22
N MET A 85 -2.92 -1.64 -11.00
CA MET A 85 -3.72 -0.99 -12.05
C MET A 85 -3.20 0.39 -12.47
N ARG A 86 -2.02 0.80 -11.98
CA ARG A 86 -1.49 2.17 -12.07
C ARG A 86 -1.61 2.83 -13.45
N TYR A 87 -1.30 2.10 -14.52
CA TYR A 87 -1.37 2.66 -15.87
C TYR A 87 -2.80 2.74 -16.41
N ALA A 88 -3.64 1.75 -16.13
CA ALA A 88 -5.05 1.79 -16.53
C ALA A 88 -5.78 2.94 -15.80
N TRP A 89 -5.50 3.14 -14.52
CA TRP A 89 -6.09 4.24 -13.75
C TRP A 89 -5.52 5.61 -14.13
N ALA A 90 -4.22 5.69 -14.48
CA ALA A 90 -3.64 6.90 -15.05
C ALA A 90 -4.26 7.29 -16.40
N PHE A 91 -4.58 6.31 -17.26
CA PHE A 91 -5.33 6.55 -18.48
C PHE A 91 -6.68 7.20 -18.18
N ASP A 92 -7.43 6.63 -17.22
CA ASP A 92 -8.73 7.15 -16.82
C ASP A 92 -8.61 8.57 -16.23
N CYS A 93 -7.58 8.85 -15.42
CA CYS A 93 -7.25 10.19 -14.94
C CYS A 93 -7.09 11.20 -16.08
N VAL A 94 -6.30 10.88 -17.12
CA VAL A 94 -6.08 11.79 -18.26
C VAL A 94 -7.37 11.99 -19.07
N ARG A 95 -8.07 10.90 -19.41
CA ARG A 95 -9.28 10.93 -20.23
C ARG A 95 -10.43 11.69 -19.57
N GLN A 96 -10.58 11.52 -18.26
CA GLN A 96 -11.65 12.14 -17.46
C GLN A 96 -11.22 13.47 -16.81
N GLN A 97 -9.96 13.85 -16.94
CA GLN A 97 -9.36 15.06 -16.34
C GLN A 97 -9.48 15.09 -14.80
N LEU A 98 -9.31 13.92 -14.16
CA LEU A 98 -9.44 13.74 -12.71
C LEU A 98 -8.08 13.87 -12.01
N TYR A 99 -7.63 15.10 -11.77
CA TYR A 99 -6.31 15.39 -11.18
C TYR A 99 -6.34 15.78 -9.70
N ASN A 100 -7.42 15.49 -8.98
CA ASN A 100 -7.50 15.73 -7.54
C ASN A 100 -6.72 14.68 -6.73
N ASP A 101 -6.42 14.98 -5.46
CA ASP A 101 -5.62 14.11 -4.59
C ASP A 101 -6.33 12.81 -4.17
N ASP A 102 -7.65 12.71 -4.39
CA ASP A 102 -8.42 11.50 -4.11
C ASP A 102 -8.27 10.44 -5.23
N VAL A 103 -7.73 10.83 -6.39
CA VAL A 103 -7.48 9.90 -7.50
C VAL A 103 -6.18 9.14 -7.24
N PRO A 104 -6.23 7.80 -7.13
CA PRO A 104 -5.10 6.99 -6.68
C PRO A 104 -3.94 6.94 -7.70
N CYS A 105 -4.17 7.25 -8.97
CA CYS A 105 -3.14 7.25 -10.00
C CYS A 105 -3.29 8.44 -10.93
N ARG A 106 -2.26 9.27 -11.03
CA ARG A 106 -2.25 10.49 -11.83
C ARG A 106 -1.06 10.48 -12.77
N LEU A 107 -1.26 10.96 -13.99
CA LEU A 107 -0.21 11.07 -15.01
C LEU A 107 -0.15 12.49 -15.55
N TYR A 108 1.01 13.10 -15.41
CA TYR A 108 1.35 14.41 -15.95
C TYR A 108 2.36 14.25 -17.08
N ASP A 109 2.45 15.27 -17.92
CA ASP A 109 3.55 15.36 -18.88
C ASP A 109 4.91 15.48 -18.17
N ARG A 110 6.01 15.48 -18.93
CA ARG A 110 7.38 15.59 -18.40
C ARG A 110 7.67 16.91 -17.66
N HIS A 111 6.80 17.91 -17.81
CA HIS A 111 6.92 19.23 -17.19
C HIS A 111 5.96 19.40 -15.99
N GLY A 112 5.17 18.37 -15.66
CA GLY A 112 4.18 18.42 -14.57
C GLY A 112 2.84 19.03 -14.96
N ASN A 113 2.58 19.29 -16.26
CA ASN A 113 1.29 19.77 -16.72
C ASN A 113 0.31 18.61 -16.93
N ARG A 114 -0.99 18.95 -16.90
CA ARG A 114 -2.04 18.00 -17.27
C ARG A 114 -1.93 17.65 -18.74
N ILE A 115 -2.06 16.36 -19.04
CA ILE A 115 -2.12 15.88 -20.42
C ILE A 115 -3.53 16.18 -20.99
N PRO A 116 -3.65 16.75 -22.20
CA PRO A 116 -4.93 16.97 -22.86
C PRO A 116 -5.74 15.67 -23.01
N LYS A 117 -7.05 15.72 -22.75
CA LYS A 117 -7.93 14.52 -22.72
C LYS A 117 -7.94 13.73 -24.04
N ASP A 118 -7.72 14.42 -25.15
CA ASP A 118 -7.69 13.91 -26.53
C ASP A 118 -6.36 13.28 -26.93
N THR A 119 -5.33 13.37 -26.07
CA THR A 119 -4.05 12.68 -26.28
C THR A 119 -4.20 11.17 -26.34
N PHE A 120 -5.17 10.61 -25.60
CA PHE A 120 -5.44 9.18 -25.56
C PHE A 120 -6.75 8.87 -26.29
N GLU A 121 -6.69 7.92 -27.22
CA GLU A 121 -7.87 7.31 -27.84
C GLU A 121 -8.71 6.60 -26.78
N ARG A 122 -9.99 6.34 -27.09
CA ARG A 122 -10.90 5.68 -26.15
C ARG A 122 -10.60 4.18 -26.12
N GLU A 123 -10.40 3.66 -24.92
CA GLU A 123 -10.19 2.23 -24.66
C GLU A 123 -11.10 1.77 -23.52
N SER A 124 -11.65 0.56 -23.64
CA SER A 124 -12.48 -0.06 -22.60
C SER A 124 -11.69 -1.00 -21.70
N GLU A 125 -10.80 -1.81 -22.29
CA GLU A 125 -10.09 -2.88 -21.58
C GLU A 125 -8.91 -2.32 -20.76
N PRO A 126 -8.73 -2.74 -19.49
CA PRO A 126 -7.63 -2.26 -18.66
C PRO A 126 -6.24 -2.50 -19.26
N LYS A 127 -6.08 -3.60 -20.01
CA LYS A 127 -4.81 -3.93 -20.69
C LYS A 127 -4.47 -2.89 -21.77
N ASP A 128 -5.45 -2.51 -22.58
CA ASP A 128 -5.25 -1.58 -23.69
C ASP A 128 -5.04 -0.15 -23.17
N LYS A 129 -5.80 0.25 -22.16
CA LYS A 129 -5.55 1.49 -21.39
C LYS A 129 -4.12 1.58 -20.88
N ALA A 130 -3.64 0.50 -20.26
CA ALA A 130 -2.27 0.45 -19.74
C ALA A 130 -1.23 0.55 -20.87
N ASN A 131 -1.45 -0.10 -22.01
CA ASN A 131 -0.57 -0.04 -23.17
C ASN A 131 -0.49 1.36 -23.79
N VAL A 132 -1.60 2.09 -23.86
CA VAL A 132 -1.62 3.50 -24.31
C VAL A 132 -0.71 4.35 -23.42
N VAL A 133 -0.83 4.21 -22.09
CA VAL A 133 0.01 4.98 -21.15
C VAL A 133 1.48 4.58 -21.26
N ARG A 134 1.81 3.29 -21.38
CA ARG A 134 3.19 2.83 -21.61
C ARG A 134 3.78 3.39 -22.91
N ALA A 135 3.01 3.37 -24.00
CA ALA A 135 3.42 3.91 -25.29
C ALA A 135 3.66 5.43 -25.20
N TYR A 136 2.78 6.15 -24.51
CA TYR A 136 2.94 7.58 -24.25
C TYR A 136 4.23 7.87 -23.46
N LEU A 137 4.43 7.20 -22.33
CA LEU A 137 5.61 7.38 -21.47
C LEU A 137 6.90 7.04 -22.22
N LYS A 138 6.90 5.96 -23.00
CA LYS A 138 8.04 5.57 -23.85
C LYS A 138 8.47 6.68 -24.79
N LYS A 139 7.51 7.38 -25.40
CA LYS A 139 7.78 8.43 -26.41
C LYS A 139 8.08 9.79 -25.76
N ASN A 140 7.33 10.17 -24.74
CA ASN A 140 7.28 11.55 -24.25
C ASN A 140 7.94 11.74 -22.88
N GLY A 141 8.16 10.65 -22.12
CA GLY A 141 8.37 10.74 -20.69
C GLY A 141 7.08 11.07 -19.94
N GLY A 142 7.21 11.40 -18.67
CA GLY A 142 6.08 11.84 -17.85
C GLY A 142 6.32 11.65 -16.36
N ILE A 143 5.41 12.20 -15.57
CA ILE A 143 5.41 12.08 -14.12
C ILE A 143 4.17 11.29 -13.71
N MET A 144 4.38 10.18 -13.01
CA MET A 144 3.31 9.36 -12.45
C MET A 144 3.27 9.53 -10.93
N CYS A 145 2.09 9.83 -10.40
CA CYS A 145 1.81 9.75 -8.97
C CYS A 145 0.94 8.52 -8.72
N VAL A 146 1.34 7.65 -7.78
CA VAL A 146 0.59 6.45 -7.40
C VAL A 146 0.45 6.41 -5.88
N THR A 147 -0.78 6.44 -5.40
CA THR A 147 -1.12 6.35 -3.97
C THR A 147 -1.47 4.91 -3.61
N VAL A 148 -0.70 4.33 -2.70
CA VAL A 148 -0.97 3.02 -2.09
C VAL A 148 -1.56 3.26 -0.71
N GLU A 149 -2.69 2.63 -0.43
CA GLU A 149 -3.46 2.89 0.79
C GLU A 149 -3.68 1.60 1.57
N ASP A 150 -3.16 1.57 2.79
CA ASP A 150 -3.41 0.49 3.73
C ASP A 150 -4.30 0.94 4.90
N LYS A 151 -5.18 0.02 5.33
CA LYS A 151 -6.16 0.22 6.40
C LYS A 151 -6.00 -0.84 7.49
N PRO A 152 -4.82 -0.94 8.12
CA PRO A 152 -4.58 -1.91 9.16
C PRO A 152 -5.51 -1.62 10.35
N ALA A 153 -6.36 -2.58 10.71
CA ALA A 153 -7.26 -2.46 11.86
C ALA A 153 -7.29 -3.74 12.69
N ILE A 154 -7.64 -3.61 13.97
CA ILE A 154 -8.15 -4.74 14.75
C ILE A 154 -9.66 -4.71 14.58
N LEU A 155 -10.23 -5.82 14.08
CA LEU A 155 -11.68 -5.95 13.95
C LEU A 155 -12.33 -5.78 15.32
N ARG A 156 -13.35 -4.93 15.38
CA ARG A 156 -14.15 -4.80 16.59
C ARG A 156 -14.87 -6.13 16.83
N PRO A 157 -14.96 -6.59 18.09
CA PRO A 157 -15.74 -7.77 18.43
C PRO A 157 -17.21 -7.48 18.12
N SER A 158 -17.87 -8.37 17.39
CA SER A 158 -19.31 -8.27 17.11
C SER A 158 -20.18 -8.63 18.31
N ALA A 159 -19.63 -9.41 19.25
CA ALA A 159 -20.25 -9.78 20.52
C ALA A 159 -19.18 -9.91 21.61
N PRO A 160 -19.52 -9.72 22.90
CA PRO A 160 -18.61 -9.97 24.01
C PRO A 160 -18.09 -11.41 23.97
N LYS A 161 -16.77 -11.59 24.03
CA LYS A 161 -16.17 -12.93 24.09
C LYS A 161 -15.94 -13.34 25.54
N VAL A 162 -15.94 -14.65 25.78
CA VAL A 162 -15.55 -15.25 27.06
C VAL A 162 -14.35 -16.18 26.81
N PRO A 163 -13.15 -15.86 27.34
CA PRO A 163 -12.82 -14.65 28.09
C PRO A 163 -12.82 -13.38 27.21
N PRO A 164 -12.92 -12.17 27.80
CA PRO A 164 -12.83 -10.90 27.06
C PRO A 164 -11.54 -10.83 26.24
N VAL A 165 -11.55 -10.13 25.11
CA VAL A 165 -10.33 -9.94 24.30
C VAL A 165 -9.49 -8.79 24.85
N HIS A 166 -8.18 -9.05 25.03
CA HIS A 166 -7.17 -8.01 25.22
C HIS A 166 -6.05 -8.20 24.20
N LYS A 167 -6.10 -7.38 23.13
CA LYS A 167 -5.15 -7.41 22.02
C LYS A 167 -4.29 -6.16 22.01
N ASN A 168 -2.99 -6.34 21.88
CA ASN A 168 -2.04 -5.27 21.60
C ASN A 168 -1.32 -5.60 20.29
N ARG A 169 -1.49 -4.75 19.26
CA ARG A 169 -0.81 -4.88 17.97
C ARG A 169 0.17 -3.74 17.79
N ILE A 170 1.40 -4.10 17.44
CA ILE A 170 2.41 -3.17 16.93
C ILE A 170 2.69 -3.55 15.49
N LEU A 171 2.45 -2.60 14.58
CA LEU A 171 2.70 -2.76 13.15
C LEU A 171 3.71 -1.72 12.72
N THR A 172 4.85 -2.18 12.20
CA THR A 172 5.87 -1.32 11.60
C THR A 172 5.78 -1.43 10.09
N PHE A 173 5.71 -0.29 9.43
CA PHE A 173 5.77 -0.11 7.99
C PHE A 173 7.17 0.29 7.57
N ASP A 174 7.65 -0.30 6.49
CA ASP A 174 8.80 0.16 5.73
C ASP A 174 8.48 0.08 4.23
N CYS A 175 7.91 1.15 3.70
CA CYS A 175 7.32 1.23 2.37
C CYS A 175 8.26 1.97 1.41
N GLY A 176 8.53 1.39 0.25
CA GLY A 176 9.41 2.01 -0.74
C GLY A 176 9.38 1.28 -2.07
N LEU A 177 10.33 1.60 -2.93
CA LEU A 177 10.52 0.93 -4.21
C LEU A 177 11.85 0.18 -4.21
N LYS A 178 11.88 -0.98 -4.88
CA LYS A 178 13.09 -1.79 -5.01
C LYS A 178 14.22 -0.95 -5.62
N GLY A 179 15.35 -0.89 -4.93
CA GLY A 179 16.54 -0.13 -5.35
C GLY A 179 16.49 1.38 -5.07
N SER A 180 15.40 1.89 -4.50
CA SER A 180 15.31 3.29 -4.08
C SER A 180 15.76 3.48 -2.62
N PRO A 181 16.55 4.52 -2.31
CA PRO A 181 16.87 4.89 -0.93
C PRO A 181 15.71 5.61 -0.22
N ILE A 182 14.78 6.21 -0.96
CA ILE A 182 13.63 6.91 -0.39
C ILE A 182 12.61 5.87 0.08
N ARG A 183 12.33 5.87 1.38
CA ARG A 183 11.40 4.95 2.04
C ARG A 183 10.59 5.69 3.10
N ILE A 184 9.35 5.26 3.30
CA ILE A 184 8.48 5.72 4.37
C ILE A 184 8.47 4.68 5.46
N LYS A 185 8.81 5.10 6.68
CA LYS A 185 8.68 4.27 7.88
C LYS A 185 7.64 4.85 8.82
N ALA A 186 6.77 3.97 9.31
CA ALA A 186 5.73 4.34 10.24
C ALA A 186 5.51 3.22 11.25
N VAL A 187 5.03 3.56 12.44
CA VAL A 187 4.63 2.58 13.45
C VAL A 187 3.21 2.87 13.87
N GLN A 188 2.36 1.85 13.76
CA GLN A 188 1.03 1.83 14.34
C GLN A 188 1.03 0.98 15.61
N HIS A 189 0.41 1.51 16.67
CA HIS A 189 0.17 0.81 17.92
C HIS A 189 -1.32 0.85 18.25
N LEU A 190 -1.93 -0.32 18.34
CA LEU A 190 -3.33 -0.49 18.72
C LEU A 190 -3.43 -1.34 19.99
N THR A 191 -4.21 -0.90 20.97
CA THR A 191 -4.62 -1.71 22.12
C THR A 191 -6.13 -1.73 22.23
N VAL A 192 -6.70 -2.92 22.14
CA VAL A 192 -8.13 -3.21 22.31
C VAL A 192 -8.28 -4.04 23.59
N ASP A 193 -9.08 -3.53 24.52
CA ASP A 193 -9.38 -4.17 25.80
C ASP A 193 -10.90 -4.20 25.98
N GLU A 194 -11.52 -5.35 25.72
CA GLU A 194 -12.97 -5.54 25.81
C GLU A 194 -13.52 -5.35 27.24
N THR A 195 -12.66 -5.34 28.26
CA THR A 195 -13.09 -5.01 29.63
C THR A 195 -13.35 -3.52 29.82
N LYS A 196 -12.95 -2.68 28.85
CA LYS A 196 -13.07 -1.22 28.88
C LYS A 196 -13.97 -0.70 27.76
N PRO A 197 -14.65 0.44 27.96
CA PRO A 197 -15.38 1.11 26.88
C PRO A 197 -14.47 1.43 25.68
N PRO A 198 -14.97 1.38 24.43
CA PRO A 198 -14.15 1.64 23.24
C PRO A 198 -13.43 2.99 23.22
N MET A 199 -13.95 4.01 23.92
CA MET A 199 -13.30 5.32 24.07
C MET A 199 -11.98 5.26 24.85
N GLN A 200 -11.74 4.18 25.61
CA GLN A 200 -10.50 3.96 26.36
C GLN A 200 -9.52 3.03 25.63
N TRP A 201 -9.88 2.55 24.44
CA TRP A 201 -8.94 1.82 23.60
C TRP A 201 -7.89 2.78 23.04
N PHE A 202 -6.69 2.27 22.78
CA PHE A 202 -5.57 3.08 22.33
C PHE A 202 -5.31 2.85 20.84
N ARG A 203 -5.24 3.92 20.04
CA ARG A 203 -4.75 3.87 18.66
C ARG A 203 -3.81 5.03 18.41
N GLU A 204 -2.71 4.74 17.75
CA GLU A 204 -1.75 5.74 17.32
C GLU A 204 -1.02 5.22 16.08
N CYS A 205 -0.74 6.11 15.13
CA CYS A 205 0.16 5.83 14.02
C CYS A 205 1.05 7.06 13.80
N VAL A 206 2.36 6.85 13.80
CA VAL A 206 3.37 7.92 13.69
C VAL A 206 4.42 7.57 12.66
N LEU A 207 4.92 8.60 11.96
CA LEU A 207 6.10 8.47 11.11
C LEU A 207 7.33 8.37 12.01
N THR A 208 8.04 7.25 11.94
CA THR A 208 9.23 7.03 12.74
C THR A 208 10.06 5.89 12.18
N ASP A 209 11.37 6.02 12.36
CA ASP A 209 12.36 5.00 12.05
C ASP A 209 12.60 4.05 13.22
N THR A 210 12.07 4.38 14.41
CA THR A 210 12.25 3.59 15.63
C THR A 210 11.10 2.61 15.83
N SER A 211 11.43 1.33 15.98
CA SER A 211 10.45 0.34 16.43
C SER A 211 9.99 0.67 17.85
N ARG A 212 8.69 0.54 18.14
CA ARG A 212 8.21 0.65 19.51
C ARG A 212 8.65 -0.56 20.34
N PRO A 213 9.19 -0.35 21.56
CA PRO A 213 9.50 -1.45 22.45
C PRO A 213 8.21 -2.14 22.88
N PHE A 214 8.29 -3.47 23.06
CA PHE A 214 7.21 -4.26 23.61
C PHE A 214 7.77 -5.39 24.46
N THR A 215 6.97 -5.83 25.43
CA THR A 215 7.37 -6.86 26.38
C THR A 215 6.55 -8.11 26.12
N THR A 216 7.23 -9.23 25.89
CA THR A 216 6.65 -10.57 25.76
C THR A 216 7.00 -11.47 26.94
N VAL A 217 7.62 -10.93 27.98
CA VAL A 217 7.99 -11.67 29.20
C VAL A 217 6.73 -12.34 29.79
N GLY A 218 6.82 -13.64 30.03
CA GLY A 218 5.71 -14.45 30.55
C GLY A 218 4.67 -14.88 29.50
N LEU A 219 4.86 -14.54 28.22
CA LEU A 219 3.97 -14.96 27.13
C LEU A 219 4.60 -16.06 26.29
N ARG A 220 3.76 -16.98 25.81
CA ARG A 220 4.14 -18.05 24.88
C ARG A 220 4.08 -17.55 23.43
N GLU A 221 5.15 -17.73 22.69
CA GLU A 221 5.14 -17.48 21.24
C GLU A 221 4.31 -18.57 20.53
N VAL A 222 3.45 -18.15 19.60
CA VAL A 222 2.66 -19.02 18.73
C VAL A 222 2.86 -18.64 17.27
N GLN A 223 2.47 -19.52 16.35
CA GLN A 223 2.57 -19.24 14.93
C GLN A 223 1.61 -18.09 14.52
N PRO A 224 2.03 -17.21 13.61
CA PRO A 224 1.13 -16.22 13.03
C PRO A 224 -0.02 -16.92 12.29
N PRO A 225 -1.22 -16.31 12.24
CA PRO A 225 -2.35 -16.83 11.50
C PRO A 225 -2.01 -17.11 10.03
N ALA A 226 -2.57 -18.19 9.48
CA ALA A 226 -2.32 -18.62 8.10
C ALA A 226 -2.67 -17.54 7.07
N ASP A 227 -3.74 -16.79 7.28
CA ASP A 227 -4.17 -15.69 6.41
C ASP A 227 -3.21 -14.49 6.39
N VAL A 228 -2.40 -14.35 7.43
CA VAL A 228 -1.32 -13.35 7.56
C VAL A 228 -0.02 -13.89 6.97
N ALA A 229 0.35 -15.14 7.24
CA ALA A 229 1.68 -15.67 6.92
C ALA A 229 1.77 -16.37 5.56
N MET A 230 0.70 -17.01 5.08
CA MET A 230 0.76 -17.77 3.84
C MET A 230 0.81 -16.85 2.62
N PRO A 231 1.67 -17.17 1.63
CA PRO A 231 1.66 -16.53 0.32
C PRO A 231 0.29 -16.68 -0.35
N LYS A 232 -0.20 -15.60 -0.92
CA LYS A 232 -1.38 -15.50 -1.79
C LYS A 232 -0.90 -14.96 -3.13
N PRO A 233 -0.15 -15.78 -3.89
CA PRO A 233 0.47 -15.33 -5.13
C PRO A 233 -0.61 -14.90 -6.13
N PHE A 234 -0.20 -14.08 -7.09
CA PHE A 234 -1.06 -13.64 -8.18
C PHE A 234 -1.60 -14.85 -8.96
N ASP A 235 -2.91 -15.01 -9.02
CA ASP A 235 -3.59 -16.14 -9.68
C ASP A 235 -3.79 -15.92 -11.19
N GLY A 236 -3.35 -14.78 -11.73
CA GLY A 236 -3.41 -14.47 -13.16
C GLY A 236 -4.81 -14.19 -13.70
N THR A 237 -5.85 -14.20 -12.87
CA THR A 237 -7.24 -13.97 -13.30
C THR A 237 -7.58 -12.48 -13.37
N ALA A 238 -6.91 -11.64 -12.58
CA ALA A 238 -6.91 -10.19 -12.73
C ALA A 238 -5.82 -9.74 -13.74
N ALA A 239 -6.07 -9.94 -15.04
CA ALA A 239 -5.23 -9.47 -16.15
C ALA A 239 -3.88 -10.20 -16.35
N LYS A 240 -3.95 -11.35 -17.04
CA LYS A 240 -2.87 -12.16 -17.63
C LYS A 240 -2.02 -11.44 -18.71
N GLY A 241 -1.89 -10.11 -18.67
CA GLY A 241 -1.15 -9.33 -19.67
C GLY A 241 -0.34 -8.16 -19.11
N GLN A 242 0.02 -8.18 -17.82
CA GLN A 242 0.62 -7.01 -17.15
C GLN A 242 2.07 -7.16 -16.66
N TYR A 243 2.71 -8.34 -16.72
CA TYR A 243 4.05 -8.54 -16.12
C TYR A 243 5.01 -9.47 -16.88
N GLU A 244 4.76 -9.73 -18.17
CA GLU A 244 5.76 -10.31 -19.09
C GLU A 244 6.05 -9.33 -20.24
#